data_AF-A0A444W2T7-F1
#
_entry.id   AF-A0A444W2T7-F1
#
_cell.length_a   1.000
_cell.length_b   1.000
_cell.length_c   1.000
_cell.angle_alpha   90.00
_cell.angle_beta   90.00
_cell.angle_gamma   90.00
#
_symmetry.space_group_name_H-M   'P 1'
#
loop_
_entity.id
_entity.type
_entity.pdbx_description
1 polymer ?
#
loop_
_entity_poly.entity_id
_entity_poly.type
_entity_poly.pdbx_seq_one_letter_code
_entity_poly.pdbx_strand_id
1 'polypeptide(L)'
;MDLPPYSPGLHKLVTLHVDEISKLTNSKGFVAVTNSILEKYDLEKVGVVVHDFENNSFTISYCLKESHICIHTWPEYNQLTLDVYLCNYLQDNSHKVRAVMADYIAYFEAEIIKDFEINR
;
A
#
# COMPACT_ATOMS: atom_id res chain seq x y z
N MET A 1 32.13 -7.47 -14.98
CA MET A 1 30.74 -7.87 -15.28
C MET A 1 29.98 -6.58 -15.41
N ASP A 2 29.44 -6.30 -16.60
CA ASP A 2 28.57 -5.14 -16.78
C ASP A 2 27.25 -5.43 -16.09
N LEU A 3 26.94 -4.64 -15.07
CA LEU A 3 25.62 -4.68 -14.43
C LEU A 3 24.60 -4.12 -15.44
N PRO A 4 23.39 -4.69 -15.51
CA PRO A 4 22.32 -4.07 -16.29
C PRO A 4 22.09 -2.63 -15.81
N PRO A 5 21.62 -1.73 -16.70
CA PRO A 5 21.31 -0.36 -16.32
C PRO A 5 20.29 -0.34 -15.18
N TYR A 6 20.54 0.50 -14.18
CA TYR A 6 19.65 0.66 -13.03
C TYR A 6 18.23 1.03 -13.50
N SER A 7 17.24 0.25 -13.08
CA SER A 7 15.83 0.56 -13.29
C SER A 7 15.24 1.01 -11.95
N PRO A 8 14.83 2.29 -11.81
CA PRO A 8 14.22 2.77 -10.59
C PRO A 8 12.90 2.05 -10.32
N GLY A 9 12.61 1.72 -9.06
CA GLY A 9 11.31 1.20 -8.64
C GLY A 9 10.22 2.27 -8.71
N LEU A 10 8.96 1.86 -8.74
CA LEU A 10 7.84 2.79 -8.72
C LEU A 10 7.27 2.91 -7.31
N HIS A 11 7.19 4.14 -6.81
CA HIS A 11 6.55 4.49 -5.55
C HIS A 11 5.28 5.28 -5.85
N LYS A 12 4.11 4.71 -5.55
CA LYS A 12 2.81 5.35 -5.69
C LYS A 12 2.27 5.75 -4.32
N LEU A 13 1.91 7.01 -4.17
CA LEU A 13 1.38 7.60 -2.93
C LEU A 13 0.00 8.17 -3.21
N VAL A 14 -1.00 7.76 -2.44
CA VAL A 14 -2.37 8.25 -2.58
C VAL A 14 -2.92 8.79 -1.28
N THR A 15 -3.78 9.80 -1.38
CA THR A 15 -4.70 10.20 -0.32
C THR A 15 -6.10 9.86 -0.80
N LEU A 16 -6.83 9.10 0.00
CA LEU A 16 -8.13 8.54 -0.35
C LEU A 16 -9.20 9.02 0.62
N HIS A 17 -10.37 9.36 0.08
CA HIS A 17 -11.62 9.53 0.84
C HIS A 17 -12.37 8.20 0.90
N VAL A 18 -12.91 7.85 2.07
CA VAL A 18 -13.63 6.59 2.32
C VAL A 18 -14.90 6.87 3.11
N ASP A 19 -16.06 6.58 2.52
CA ASP A 19 -17.35 6.80 3.19
C ASP A 19 -17.62 5.76 4.29
N GLU A 20 -17.10 4.54 4.13
CA GLU A 20 -17.30 3.47 5.11
C GLU A 20 -16.24 3.50 6.23
N ILE A 21 -16.55 4.20 7.33
CA ILE A 21 -15.70 4.33 8.52
C ILE A 21 -15.26 2.98 9.11
N SER A 22 -16.06 1.93 8.96
CA SER A 22 -15.72 0.57 9.41
C SER A 22 -14.40 0.10 8.79
N LYS A 23 -14.11 0.48 7.54
CA LYS A 23 -12.88 0.10 6.84
C LYS A 23 -11.67 0.89 7.33
N LEU A 24 -11.85 2.13 7.76
CA LEU A 24 -10.81 2.97 8.36
C LEU A 24 -10.44 2.55 9.80
N THR A 25 -11.26 1.69 10.41
CA THR A 25 -11.10 1.22 11.80
C THR A 25 -10.89 -0.28 11.93
N ASN A 26 -10.82 -1.00 10.81
CA ASN A 26 -10.66 -2.45 10.77
C ASN A 26 -9.26 -2.85 10.30
N SER A 27 -8.27 -2.68 11.16
CA SER A 27 -6.88 -3.08 10.91
C SER A 27 -6.75 -4.56 10.53
N LYS A 28 -7.50 -5.45 11.20
CA LYS A 28 -7.53 -6.89 10.90
C LYS A 28 -8.01 -7.19 9.48
N GLY A 29 -9.05 -6.48 9.03
CA GLY A 29 -9.57 -6.58 7.66
C GLY A 29 -8.53 -6.13 6.64
N PHE A 30 -7.87 -4.99 6.90
CA PHE A 30 -6.79 -4.51 6.04
C PHE A 30 -5.62 -5.50 5.98
N VAL A 31 -5.25 -6.12 7.11
CA VAL A 31 -4.19 -7.15 7.16
C VAL A 31 -4.56 -8.37 6.33
N ALA A 32 -5.80 -8.85 6.44
CA ALA A 32 -6.28 -10.01 5.68
C ALA A 32 -6.28 -9.74 4.17
N VAL A 33 -6.76 -8.57 3.75
CA VAL A 33 -6.77 -8.16 2.34
C VAL A 33 -5.35 -7.95 1.83
N THR A 34 -4.47 -7.33 2.62
CA THR A 34 -3.08 -7.16 2.22
C THR A 34 -2.39 -8.51 2.04
N ASN A 35 -2.54 -9.47 2.95
CA ASN A 35 -1.95 -10.80 2.76
C ASN A 35 -2.45 -11.47 1.46
N SER A 36 -3.75 -11.33 1.15
CA SER A 36 -4.32 -11.86 -0.10
C SER A 36 -3.75 -11.17 -1.35
N ILE A 37 -3.54 -9.85 -1.29
CA ILE A 37 -2.88 -9.07 -2.34
C ILE A 37 -1.42 -9.50 -2.52
N LEU A 38 -0.68 -9.70 -1.42
CA LEU A 38 0.71 -10.14 -1.47
C LEU A 38 0.82 -11.51 -2.16
N GLU A 39 -0.08 -12.46 -1.83
CA GLU A 39 -0.15 -13.76 -2.50
C GLU A 39 -0.52 -13.62 -3.99
N LYS A 40 -1.53 -12.80 -4.32
CA LYS A 40 -1.99 -12.57 -5.70
C LYS A 40 -0.88 -12.05 -6.62
N TYR A 41 0.01 -11.18 -6.10
CA TYR A 41 1.08 -10.55 -6.88
C TYR A 41 2.47 -11.13 -6.63
N ASP A 42 2.57 -12.25 -5.92
CA ASP A 42 3.83 -12.91 -5.56
C ASP A 42 4.83 -11.93 -4.93
N LEU A 43 4.36 -11.22 -3.90
CA LEU A 43 5.13 -10.23 -3.14
C LEU A 43 5.59 -10.82 -1.81
N GLU A 44 6.90 -10.81 -1.58
CA GLU A 44 7.48 -11.42 -0.40
C GLU A 44 7.55 -10.44 0.79
N LYS A 45 6.82 -10.78 1.86
CA LYS A 45 6.83 -10.07 3.13
C LYS A 45 8.04 -10.44 3.97
N VAL A 46 8.82 -9.44 4.37
CA VAL A 46 9.89 -9.55 5.38
C VAL A 46 9.33 -9.38 6.79
N GLY A 47 8.35 -8.48 6.96
CA GLY A 47 7.72 -8.24 8.25
C GLY A 47 6.49 -7.34 8.14
N VAL A 48 5.69 -7.31 9.20
CA VAL A 48 4.55 -6.40 9.34
C VAL A 48 4.51 -5.83 10.75
N VAL A 49 4.23 -4.53 10.85
CA VAL A 49 3.94 -3.85 12.11
C VAL A 49 2.54 -3.26 12.01
N VAL A 50 1.72 -3.54 13.01
CA VAL A 50 0.34 -3.05 13.12
C VAL A 50 0.24 -2.26 14.42
N HIS A 51 -0.34 -1.07 14.35
CA HIS A 51 -0.67 -0.27 15.51
C HIS A 51 -2.09 0.29 15.38
N ASP A 52 -2.93 -0.06 16.33
CA ASP A 52 -4.28 0.51 16.51
C ASP A 52 -4.21 1.62 17.56
N PHE A 53 -4.78 2.78 17.25
CA PHE A 53 -4.88 3.93 18.15
C PHE A 53 -6.16 3.89 19.00
N GLU A 54 -6.27 4.75 20.01
CA GLU A 54 -7.41 4.80 20.93
C GLU A 54 -8.76 5.07 20.24
N ASN A 55 -8.76 5.80 19.12
CA ASN A 55 -9.94 6.07 18.31
C ASN A 55 -10.26 4.97 17.28
N ASN A 56 -9.56 3.83 17.36
CA ASN A 56 -9.59 2.71 16.43
C ASN A 56 -9.03 3.02 15.02
N SER A 57 -8.45 4.19 14.77
CA SER A 57 -7.64 4.37 13.56
C SER A 57 -6.40 3.48 13.64
N PHE A 58 -5.72 3.29 12.52
CA PHE A 58 -4.54 2.42 12.50
C PHE A 58 -3.42 2.95 11.60
N THR A 59 -2.22 2.51 11.94
CA THR A 59 -1.03 2.59 11.10
C THR A 59 -0.48 1.19 10.90
N ILE A 60 -0.24 0.81 9.64
CA ILE A 60 0.32 -0.50 9.31
C ILE A 60 1.43 -0.32 8.28
N SER A 61 2.57 -0.96 8.53
CA SER A 61 3.68 -1.01 7.61
C SER A 61 4.06 -2.45 7.31
N TYR A 62 4.05 -2.80 6.03
CA TYR A 62 4.58 -4.03 5.49
C TYR A 62 5.95 -3.76 4.91
N CYS A 63 6.96 -4.38 5.51
CA CYS A 63 8.29 -4.45 4.93
C CYS A 63 8.31 -5.62 3.94
N LEU A 64 8.55 -5.32 2.67
CA LEU A 64 8.71 -6.30 1.60
C LEU A 64 10.20 -6.42 1.26
N LYS A 65 10.60 -7.43 0.49
CA LYS A 65 11.98 -7.48 -0.03
C LYS A 65 12.27 -6.22 -0.86
N GLU A 66 13.16 -5.38 -0.34
CA GLU A 66 13.64 -4.14 -0.96
C GLU A 66 12.56 -3.08 -1.25
N SER A 67 11.42 -3.17 -0.58
CA SER A 67 10.24 -2.34 -0.88
C SER A 67 9.23 -2.30 0.29
N HIS A 68 8.08 -1.65 0.15
CA HIS A 68 7.12 -1.53 1.26
C HIS A 68 5.69 -1.19 0.83
N ILE A 69 4.75 -1.48 1.72
CA ILE A 69 3.38 -0.93 1.70
C ILE A 69 3.12 -0.27 3.07
N CYS A 70 2.64 0.96 3.08
CA CYS A 70 2.35 1.69 4.33
C CYS A 70 0.98 2.35 4.26
N ILE A 71 0.22 2.27 5.35
CA ILE A 71 -1.10 2.90 5.46
C ILE A 71 -1.24 3.63 6.80
N HIS A 72 -1.93 4.76 6.75
CA HIS A 72 -2.35 5.53 7.91
C HIS A 72 -3.81 5.95 7.71
N THR A 73 -4.67 5.73 8.71
CA THR A 73 -6.10 6.10 8.62
C THR A 73 -6.46 7.22 9.59
N TRP A 74 -7.42 8.04 9.17
CA TRP A 74 -8.06 9.09 9.97
C TRP A 74 -9.59 9.03 9.79
N PRO A 75 -10.27 8.17 10.56
CA PRO A 75 -11.73 8.04 10.56
C PRO A 75 -12.46 9.37 10.72
N GLU A 76 -11.93 10.30 11.51
CA GLU A 76 -12.51 11.63 11.76
C GLU A 76 -12.55 12.55 10.53
N TYR A 77 -11.75 12.25 9.51
CA TYR A 77 -11.70 12.99 8.25
C TYR A 77 -12.19 12.18 7.05
N ASN A 78 -12.72 10.97 7.29
CA ASN A 78 -13.07 10.00 6.26
C ASN A 78 -11.88 9.72 5.31
N GLN A 79 -10.65 9.71 5.81
CA GLN A 79 -9.45 9.70 4.97
C GLN A 79 -8.43 8.65 5.37
N LEU A 80 -7.61 8.26 4.40
CA LEU A 80 -6.38 7.52 4.62
C LEU A 80 -5.29 7.95 3.65
N THR A 81 -4.04 7.72 4.02
CA THR A 81 -2.89 7.78 3.12
C THR A 81 -2.33 6.39 2.93
N LEU A 82 -2.00 6.03 1.69
CA LEU A 82 -1.50 4.72 1.33
C LEU A 82 -0.32 4.85 0.36
N ASP A 83 0.76 4.16 0.70
CA ASP A 83 1.99 4.10 -0.05
C ASP A 83 2.23 2.68 -0.53
N VAL A 84 2.46 2.51 -1.83
CA VAL A 84 2.90 1.24 -2.43
C VAL A 84 4.18 1.52 -3.19
N TYR A 85 5.28 0.96 -2.70
CA TYR A 85 6.57 0.99 -3.35
C TYR A 85 6.97 -0.43 -3.70
N LEU A 86 7.43 -0.68 -4.93
CA LEU A 86 8.06 -1.93 -5.35
C LEU A 86 9.35 -1.64 -6.12
N CYS A 87 10.42 -2.37 -5.81
CA CYS A 87 11.72 -2.27 -6.47
C CYS A 87 11.70 -2.97 -7.84
N ASN A 88 12.44 -2.43 -8.83
CA ASN A 88 12.54 -2.99 -10.18
C ASN A 88 13.78 -3.87 -10.40
N TYR A 89 14.38 -4.40 -9.32
CA TYR A 89 15.68 -5.10 -9.38
C TYR A 89 15.73 -6.29 -10.36
N LEU A 90 14.70 -7.15 -10.36
CA LEU A 90 14.63 -8.33 -11.25
C LEU A 90 13.77 -8.10 -12.50
N GLN A 91 12.80 -7.19 -12.44
CA GLN A 91 11.84 -6.88 -13.51
C GLN A 91 11.13 -5.55 -13.22
N ASP A 92 10.53 -4.94 -14.25
CA ASP A 92 9.67 -3.76 -14.07
C ASP A 92 8.37 -4.13 -13.35
N ASN A 93 8.24 -3.67 -12.11
CA ASN A 93 7.08 -3.86 -11.24
C ASN A 93 6.11 -2.66 -11.27
N SER A 94 6.30 -1.67 -12.16
CA SER A 94 5.44 -0.48 -12.23
C SER A 94 3.96 -0.82 -12.43
N HIS A 95 3.67 -1.82 -13.28
CA HIS A 95 2.29 -2.29 -13.47
C HIS A 95 1.75 -2.95 -12.19
N LYS A 96 2.59 -3.71 -11.48
CA LYS A 96 2.23 -4.38 -10.22
C LYS A 96 1.89 -3.35 -9.14
N VAL A 97 2.66 -2.27 -9.02
CA VAL A 97 2.37 -1.15 -8.10
C VAL A 97 0.98 -0.55 -8.37
N ARG A 98 0.67 -0.26 -9.63
CA ARG A 98 -0.64 0.30 -10.02
C ARG A 98 -1.78 -0.68 -9.74
N ALA A 99 -1.58 -1.96 -10.03
CA ALA A 99 -2.58 -3.00 -9.80
C ALA A 99 -2.85 -3.24 -8.29
N VAL A 100 -1.79 -3.27 -7.48
CA VAL A 100 -1.89 -3.34 -6.01
C VAL A 100 -2.64 -2.13 -5.47
N MET A 101 -2.30 -0.92 -5.93
CA MET A 101 -3.00 0.30 -5.52
C MET A 101 -4.49 0.28 -5.92
N ALA A 102 -4.80 -0.22 -7.13
CA ALA A 102 -6.19 -0.36 -7.59
C ALA A 102 -6.99 -1.35 -6.73
N ASP A 103 -6.40 -2.47 -6.32
CA ASP A 103 -7.05 -3.42 -5.41
C ASP A 103 -7.36 -2.79 -4.04
N TYR A 104 -6.46 -1.93 -3.53
CA TYR A 104 -6.72 -1.20 -2.29
C TYR A 104 -7.84 -0.16 -2.45
N ILE A 105 -7.82 0.64 -3.52
CA ILE A 105 -8.88 1.62 -3.81
C ILE A 105 -10.24 0.91 -3.91
N ALA A 106 -10.29 -0.25 -4.58
CA ALA A 106 -11.50 -1.06 -4.67
C ALA A 106 -11.93 -1.62 -3.31
N TYR A 107 -11.01 -2.14 -2.50
CA TYR A 107 -11.31 -2.63 -1.15
C TYR A 107 -11.93 -1.53 -0.28
N PHE A 108 -11.35 -0.33 -0.31
CA PHE A 108 -11.86 0.79 0.47
C PHE A 108 -13.13 1.43 -0.13
N GLU A 109 -13.49 1.10 -1.38
CA GLU A 109 -14.51 1.84 -2.14
C GLU A 109 -14.21 3.34 -2.14
N ALA A 110 -12.94 3.66 -2.33
CA ALA A 110 -12.42 4.99 -2.07
C ALA A 110 -12.47 5.92 -3.28
N GLU A 111 -12.62 7.22 -3.01
CA GLU A 111 -12.37 8.28 -3.98
C GLU A 111 -10.95 8.83 -3.82
N ILE A 112 -10.27 9.07 -4.94
CA ILE A 112 -8.90 9.59 -4.94
C ILE A 112 -8.91 11.10 -4.72
N ILE A 113 -8.33 11.58 -3.63
CA ILE A 113 -8.09 13.01 -3.38
C ILE A 113 -6.75 13.45 -3.99
N LYS A 114 -5.71 12.63 -3.82
CA LYS A 114 -4.37 12.87 -4.36
C LYS A 114 -3.76 11.58 -4.87
N ASP A 115 -3.00 11.68 -5.97
CA ASP A 115 -2.28 10.57 -6.58
C ASP A 115 -0.93 11.05 -7.12
N PHE A 116 0.15 10.46 -6.62
CA PHE A 116 1.51 10.72 -7.06
C PHE A 116 2.24 9.43 -7.41
N GLU A 117 3.03 9.49 -8.48
CA GLU A 117 3.95 8.43 -8.89
C GLU A 117 5.37 8.98 -8.95
N ILE A 118 6.30 8.31 -8.25
CA ILE A 118 7.69 8.71 -8.13
C ILE A 118 8.57 7.52 -8.50
N ASN A 119 9.46 7.71 -9.48
CA ASN A 119 10.53 6.75 -9.77
C ASN A 119 11.64 6.91 -8.72
N ARG A 120 12.02 5.82 -8.05
CA ARG A 120 13.06 5.79 -7.02
C ARG A 120 14.23 4.89 -7.40
#